data_AF-A0A1M5U3T8-F1
#
_entry.id   AF-A0A1M5U3T8-F1
#
_cell.length_a   1.000
_cell.length_b   1.000
_cell.length_c   1.000
_cell.angle_alpha   90.00
_cell.angle_beta   90.00
_cell.angle_gamma   90.00
#
_symmetry.space_group_name_H-M   'P 1'
#
loop_
_entity.id
_entity.type
_entity.pdbx_description
1 polymer ?
#
loop_
_entity_poly.entity_id
_entity_poly.type
_entity_poly.pdbx_seq_one_letter_code
_entity_poly.pdbx_strand_id
1 'polypeptide(L)'
;MRNSPIINNLTVNIVENSYDKDYILMDEDIYDELKIAKKENNEIIYRNEKIDKSYNENIRPMFSEVYYKLLDDAKHMNKNSVLYKHHIKFIEDSRYSYFPEKKYIEEEPNQIVVDYIASMTDDYFIDLYNYLFPDGKYKIEFISYFDNL
;
A
#
# COMPACT_ATOMS: atom_id res chain seq x y z
N MET A 1 21.30 18.57 7.68
CA MET A 1 22.31 17.50 7.77
C MET A 1 22.57 16.96 6.37
N ARG A 2 23.80 16.55 6.02
CA ARG A 2 24.04 15.85 4.74
C ARG A 2 23.67 14.38 4.95
N ASN A 3 22.75 13.83 4.15
CA ASN A 3 22.26 12.45 4.30
C ASN A 3 23.32 11.39 3.97
N SER A 4 24.29 11.68 3.08
CA SER A 4 25.32 10.71 2.66
C SER A 4 26.20 10.17 3.80
N PRO A 5 26.80 11.00 4.68
CA PRO A 5 27.59 10.50 5.81
C PRO A 5 26.81 9.56 6.74
N ILE A 6 25.53 9.85 6.99
CA ILE A 6 24.66 9.05 7.88
C ILE A 6 24.43 7.66 7.28
N ILE A 7 24.10 7.60 5.98
CA ILE A 7 23.87 6.33 5.27
C ILE A 7 25.15 5.48 5.24
N ASN A 8 26.30 6.11 4.99
CA ASN A 8 27.58 5.40 4.95
C ASN A 8 27.92 4.78 6.32
N ASN A 9 27.83 5.57 7.39
CA ASN A 9 28.17 5.13 8.73
C ASN A 9 27.22 4.02 9.21
N LEU A 10 25.92 4.15 8.95
CA LEU A 10 24.92 3.11 9.21
C LEU A 10 25.27 1.80 8.50
N THR A 11 25.64 1.88 7.22
CA THR A 11 25.96 0.71 6.40
C THR A 11 27.18 -0.02 6.92
N VAL A 12 28.28 0.70 7.18
CA VAL A 12 29.51 0.12 7.72
C VAL A 12 29.23 -0.54 9.08
N ASN A 13 28.52 0.14 9.97
CA ASN A 13 28.21 -0.36 11.30
C ASN A 13 27.41 -1.67 11.27
N ILE A 14 26.36 -1.73 10.45
CA ILE A 14 25.55 -2.94 10.30
C ILE A 14 26.40 -4.10 9.75
N VAL A 15 27.19 -3.85 8.71
CA VAL A 15 27.99 -4.90 8.07
C VAL A 15 29.03 -5.46 9.05
N GLU A 16 29.77 -4.58 9.74
CA GLU A 16 30.80 -4.99 10.70
C GLU A 16 30.21 -5.76 11.89
N ASN A 17 29.09 -5.30 12.44
CA ASN A 17 28.49 -5.90 13.61
C ASN A 17 27.69 -7.17 13.34
N SER A 18 27.21 -7.36 12.11
CA SER A 18 26.43 -8.53 11.68
C SER A 18 27.28 -9.61 11.00
N TYR A 19 28.56 -9.33 10.73
CA TYR A 19 29.44 -10.31 10.07
C TYR A 19 29.57 -11.59 10.89
N ASP A 20 29.47 -12.74 10.21
CA ASP A 20 29.51 -14.09 10.80
C ASP A 20 28.40 -14.38 11.84
N LYS A 21 27.29 -13.65 11.77
CA LYS A 21 26.09 -13.86 12.59
C LYS A 21 24.87 -14.12 11.73
N ASP A 22 23.89 -14.82 12.29
CA ASP A 22 22.59 -15.11 11.67
C ASP A 22 21.55 -14.00 11.92
N TYR A 23 21.98 -12.84 12.42
CA TYR A 23 21.13 -11.69 12.71
C TYR A 23 21.81 -10.36 12.38
N ILE A 24 20.98 -9.33 12.17
CA ILE A 24 21.43 -7.96 11.95
C ILE A 24 21.66 -7.29 13.31
N LEU A 25 22.87 -6.76 13.52
CA LEU A 25 23.27 -6.04 14.72
C LEU A 25 23.74 -4.62 14.36
N MET A 26 23.39 -3.68 15.22
CA MET A 26 23.74 -2.27 15.12
C MET A 26 24.19 -1.80 16.50
N ASP A 27 25.14 -0.87 16.54
CA ASP A 27 25.56 -0.24 17.80
C ASP A 27 24.45 0.64 18.38
N GLU A 28 24.45 0.75 19.70
CA GLU A 28 23.45 1.51 20.46
C GLU A 28 23.40 2.99 20.01
N ASP A 29 24.56 3.61 19.82
CA ASP A 29 24.67 5.01 19.38
C ASP A 29 24.02 5.24 18.00
N ILE A 30 24.27 4.32 17.05
CA ILE A 30 23.72 4.41 15.69
C ILE A 30 22.20 4.12 15.71
N TYR A 31 21.76 3.20 16.57
CA TYR A 31 20.34 2.92 16.79
C TYR A 31 19.61 4.16 17.33
N ASP A 32 20.19 4.86 18.30
CA ASP A 32 19.61 6.06 18.88
C ASP A 32 19.52 7.21 17.88
N GLU A 33 20.56 7.42 17.06
CA GLU A 33 20.52 8.38 15.95
C GLU A 33 19.40 8.06 14.94
N LEU A 34 19.26 6.80 14.54
CA LEU A 34 18.20 6.36 13.62
C LEU A 34 16.81 6.56 14.24
N LYS A 35 16.66 6.31 15.53
CA LYS A 35 15.41 6.50 16.27
C LYS A 35 15.02 7.96 16.35
N ILE A 36 15.97 8.85 16.59
CA ILE A 36 15.75 10.31 16.56
C ILE A 36 15.31 10.74 15.15
N ALA A 37 16.04 10.33 14.09
CA ALA A 37 15.69 10.66 12.72
C ALA A 37 14.30 10.15 12.31
N LYS A 38 13.91 8.94 12.73
CA LYS A 38 12.56 8.39 12.53
C LYS A 38 11.50 9.22 13.25
N LYS A 39 11.76 9.62 14.50
CA LYS A 39 10.83 10.43 15.30
C LYS A 39 10.62 11.80 14.67
N GLU A 40 11.70 12.48 14.27
CA GLU A 40 11.64 13.79 13.61
C GLU A 40 10.85 13.71 12.30
N ASN A 41 11.12 12.70 11.46
CA ASN A 41 10.35 12.48 10.23
C ASN A 41 8.85 12.24 10.52
N ASN A 42 8.53 11.47 11.56
CA ASN A 42 7.13 11.24 11.95
C ASN A 42 6.43 12.53 12.38
N GLU A 43 7.09 13.34 13.22
CA GLU A 43 6.52 14.59 13.74
C GLU A 43 6.36 15.67 12.66
N ILE A 44 7.30 15.75 11.72
CA ILE A 44 7.32 16.81 10.70
C ILE A 44 6.48 16.44 9.47
N ILE A 45 6.52 15.17 9.03
CA ILE A 45 5.95 14.75 7.74
C ILE A 45 4.62 14.02 7.95
N TYR A 46 4.54 13.10 8.91
CA TYR A 46 3.38 12.21 9.06
C TYR A 46 2.31 12.75 10.02
N ARG A 47 2.69 13.53 11.04
CA ARG A 47 1.77 14.21 11.98
C ARG A 47 1.29 15.58 11.51
N ASN A 48 1.43 15.89 10.22
CA ASN A 48 0.84 17.11 9.68
C ASN A 48 -0.69 16.97 9.72
N GLU A 49 -1.36 17.80 10.53
CA GLU A 49 -2.82 17.75 10.73
C GLU A 49 -3.61 17.73 9.42
N LYS A 50 -3.11 18.39 8.36
CA LYS A 50 -3.78 18.38 7.05
C LYS A 50 -3.72 17.00 6.38
N ILE A 51 -2.58 16.31 6.48
CA ILE A 51 -2.38 14.98 5.91
C ILE A 51 -3.21 13.96 6.71
N ASP A 52 -3.12 14.00 8.04
CA ASP A 52 -3.89 13.12 8.92
C ASP A 52 -5.40 13.30 8.75
N LYS A 53 -5.87 14.54 8.58
CA LYS A 53 -7.28 14.84 8.35
C LYS A 53 -7.74 14.29 7.00
N SER A 54 -7.00 14.54 5.92
CA SER A 54 -7.32 14.00 4.59
C SER A 54 -7.37 12.47 4.60
N TYR A 55 -6.41 11.82 5.26
CA TYR A 55 -6.38 10.38 5.41
C TYR A 55 -7.60 9.83 6.15
N ASN A 56 -7.91 10.39 7.32
CA ASN A 56 -8.98 9.88 8.17
C ASN A 56 -10.38 10.22 7.63
N GLU A 57 -10.58 11.37 7.01
CA GLU A 57 -11.88 11.83 6.54
C GLU A 57 -12.22 11.38 5.12
N ASN A 58 -11.22 11.11 4.27
CA ASN A 58 -11.44 10.68 2.89
C ASN A 58 -10.88 9.28 2.61
N ILE A 59 -9.56 9.10 2.72
CA ILE A 59 -8.87 7.89 2.25
C ILE A 59 -9.39 6.63 2.95
N ARG A 60 -9.42 6.66 4.29
CA ARG A 60 -9.82 5.51 5.08
C ARG A 60 -11.28 5.10 4.83
N PRO A 61 -12.26 6.03 4.79
CA PRO A 61 -13.61 5.71 4.35
C PRO A 61 -13.69 5.17 2.91
N MET A 62 -12.94 5.73 1.97
CA MET A 62 -12.89 5.22 0.58
C MET A 62 -12.45 3.76 0.52
N PHE A 63 -11.37 3.40 1.25
CA PHE A 63 -10.90 2.02 1.33
C PHE A 63 -11.97 1.10 1.89
N SER A 64 -12.71 1.55 2.91
CA SER A 64 -13.81 0.77 3.49
C SER A 64 -14.93 0.53 2.47
N GLU A 65 -15.36 1.55 1.73
CA GLU A 65 -16.43 1.42 0.74
C GLU A 65 -16.01 0.49 -0.42
N VAL A 66 -14.81 0.70 -0.95
CA VAL A 66 -14.22 -0.15 -2.02
C VAL A 66 -14.11 -1.59 -1.55
N TYR A 67 -13.57 -1.82 -0.35
CA TYR A 67 -13.42 -3.16 0.22
C TYR A 67 -14.75 -3.90 0.28
N TYR A 68 -15.80 -3.28 0.84
CA TYR A 68 -17.09 -3.95 0.98
C TYR A 68 -17.79 -4.17 -0.36
N LYS A 69 -17.65 -3.25 -1.32
CA LYS A 69 -18.22 -3.43 -2.67
C LYS A 69 -17.54 -4.57 -3.43
N LEU A 70 -16.21 -4.66 -3.34
CA LEU A 70 -15.43 -5.75 -3.95
C LEU A 70 -15.71 -7.08 -3.26
N LEU A 71 -15.86 -7.09 -1.94
CA LEU A 71 -16.21 -8.30 -1.17
C LEU A 71 -17.58 -8.84 -1.57
N ASP A 72 -18.55 -7.96 -1.81
CA ASP A 72 -19.84 -8.33 -2.36
C ASP A 72 -19.71 -8.97 -3.76
N ASP A 73 -18.91 -8.36 -4.66
CA ASP A 73 -18.65 -8.92 -5.99
C ASP A 73 -17.94 -10.28 -5.93
N ALA A 74 -17.00 -10.46 -5.00
CA ALA A 74 -16.27 -11.72 -4.78
C ALA A 74 -17.21 -12.82 -4.28
N LYS A 75 -18.04 -12.53 -3.26
CA LYS A 75 -19.02 -13.48 -2.70
C LYS A 75 -20.05 -13.94 -3.73
N HIS A 76 -20.46 -13.05 -4.62
CA HIS A 76 -21.40 -13.37 -5.70
C HIS A 76 -20.72 -13.88 -6.98
N MET A 77 -19.39 -14.02 -6.99
CA MET A 77 -18.60 -14.42 -8.16
C MET A 77 -18.98 -13.61 -9.42
N ASN A 78 -19.19 -12.30 -9.24
CA ASN A 78 -19.75 -11.44 -10.27
C ASN A 78 -18.75 -11.24 -11.44
N LYS A 79 -18.91 -12.01 -12.52
CA LYS A 79 -18.03 -11.95 -13.70
C LYS A 79 -18.10 -10.64 -14.48
N ASN A 80 -19.12 -9.81 -14.23
CA ASN A 80 -19.23 -8.50 -14.86
C ASN A 80 -18.52 -7.39 -14.06
N SER A 81 -18.12 -7.68 -12.82
CA SER A 81 -17.41 -6.74 -11.94
C SER A 81 -16.01 -6.40 -12.45
N VAL A 82 -15.51 -5.25 -12.00
CA VAL A 82 -14.11 -4.84 -12.23
C VAL A 82 -13.15 -5.81 -11.56
N LEU A 83 -13.48 -6.29 -10.35
CA LEU A 83 -12.71 -7.32 -9.64
C LEU A 83 -12.46 -8.54 -10.52
N TYR A 84 -13.51 -9.07 -11.16
CA TYR A 84 -13.33 -10.24 -12.02
C TYR A 84 -12.50 -9.93 -13.25
N LYS A 85 -12.82 -8.85 -13.95
CA LYS A 85 -12.23 -8.51 -15.26
C LYS A 85 -10.76 -8.13 -15.15
N HIS A 86 -10.39 -7.35 -14.14
CA HIS A 86 -9.05 -6.76 -14.03
C HIS A 86 -8.12 -7.57 -13.12
N HIS A 87 -8.64 -8.42 -12.22
CA HIS A 87 -7.83 -9.17 -11.26
C HIS A 87 -7.99 -10.67 -11.42
N ILE A 88 -9.19 -11.21 -11.13
CA ILE A 88 -9.40 -12.66 -11.07
C ILE A 88 -9.10 -13.32 -12.41
N LYS A 89 -9.65 -12.78 -13.51
CA LYS A 89 -9.41 -13.30 -14.86
C LYS A 89 -7.93 -13.26 -15.23
N PHE A 90 -7.24 -12.17 -14.92
CA PHE A 90 -5.81 -12.02 -15.21
C PHE A 90 -4.98 -13.09 -14.47
N ILE A 91 -5.28 -13.34 -13.19
CA ILE A 91 -4.60 -14.38 -12.39
C ILE A 91 -4.92 -15.78 -12.92
N GLU A 92 -6.19 -16.06 -13.24
CA GLU A 92 -6.59 -17.36 -13.78
C GLU A 92 -5.90 -17.64 -15.12
N ASP A 93 -5.90 -16.68 -16.05
CA ASP A 93 -5.23 -16.79 -17.34
C ASP A 93 -3.70 -17.00 -17.17
N SER A 94 -3.10 -16.39 -16.16
CA SER A 94 -1.66 -16.52 -15.86
C SER A 94 -1.28 -17.84 -15.18
N ARG A 95 -2.16 -18.40 -14.34
CA ARG A 95 -1.92 -19.64 -13.57
C ARG A 95 -2.37 -20.89 -14.30
N TYR A 96 -3.18 -20.77 -15.35
CA TYR A 96 -3.81 -21.88 -16.05
C TYR A 96 -2.84 -22.99 -16.46
N SER A 97 -1.62 -22.63 -16.91
CA SER A 97 -0.61 -23.61 -17.33
C SER A 97 0.04 -24.39 -16.19
N TYR A 98 0.00 -23.89 -14.95
CA TYR A 98 0.70 -24.48 -13.80
C TYR A 98 -0.24 -25.17 -12.81
N PHE A 99 -1.48 -24.67 -12.66
CA PHE A 99 -2.44 -25.17 -11.67
C PHE A 99 -3.88 -25.17 -12.20
N PRO A 100 -4.19 -25.97 -13.25
CA PRO A 100 -5.49 -25.94 -13.91
C PRO A 100 -6.66 -26.36 -13.01
N GLU A 101 -6.38 -27.13 -11.95
CA GLU A 101 -7.38 -27.67 -11.02
C GLU A 101 -7.87 -26.63 -9.98
N LYS A 102 -7.06 -25.59 -9.69
CA LYS A 102 -7.35 -24.63 -8.60
C LYS A 102 -7.74 -23.27 -9.17
N LYS A 103 -9.05 -23.01 -9.25
CA LYS A 103 -9.56 -21.71 -9.73
C LYS A 103 -9.36 -20.64 -8.66
N TYR A 104 -8.80 -19.50 -9.06
CA TYR A 104 -8.57 -18.40 -8.14
C TYR A 104 -9.89 -17.76 -7.67
N ILE A 105 -10.94 -17.77 -8.52
CA ILE A 105 -12.28 -17.28 -8.13
C ILE A 105 -12.91 -18.08 -6.98
N GLU A 106 -12.44 -19.31 -6.72
CA GLU A 106 -12.95 -20.19 -5.67
C GLU A 106 -12.17 -20.04 -4.34
N GLU A 107 -11.14 -19.18 -4.30
CA GLU A 107 -10.42 -18.87 -3.06
C GLU A 107 -11.28 -18.03 -2.10
N GLU A 108 -10.78 -17.84 -0.88
CA GLU A 108 -11.49 -17.10 0.15
C GLU A 108 -11.76 -15.65 -0.30
N PRO A 109 -13.01 -15.15 -0.27
CA PRO A 109 -13.35 -13.84 -0.83
C PRO A 109 -12.58 -12.66 -0.25
N ASN A 110 -12.29 -12.64 1.05
CA ASN A 110 -11.53 -11.54 1.65
C ASN A 110 -10.08 -11.55 1.16
N GLN A 111 -9.46 -12.73 0.96
CA GLN A 111 -8.13 -12.87 0.39
C GLN A 111 -8.08 -12.30 -1.03
N ILE A 112 -9.05 -12.63 -1.88
CA ILE A 112 -9.13 -12.11 -3.26
C ILE A 112 -9.21 -10.57 -3.25
N VAL A 113 -10.02 -10.00 -2.35
CA VAL A 113 -10.18 -8.53 -2.23
C VAL A 113 -8.90 -7.87 -1.72
N VAL A 114 -8.26 -8.44 -0.70
CA VAL A 114 -7.01 -7.90 -0.14
C VAL A 114 -5.88 -7.96 -1.15
N ASP A 115 -5.74 -9.07 -1.89
CA ASP A 115 -4.74 -9.20 -2.95
C ASP A 115 -4.93 -8.14 -4.04
N TYR A 116 -6.17 -7.91 -4.46
CA TYR A 116 -6.47 -6.91 -5.48
C TYR A 116 -6.15 -5.50 -4.98
N ILE A 117 -6.60 -5.12 -3.79
CA ILE A 117 -6.33 -3.82 -3.17
C ILE A 117 -4.83 -3.60 -2.94
N ALA A 118 -4.08 -4.63 -2.53
CA ALA A 118 -2.64 -4.51 -2.33
C ALA A 118 -1.85 -4.38 -3.65
N SER A 119 -2.44 -4.79 -4.77
CA SER A 119 -1.77 -4.79 -6.09
C SER A 119 -1.93 -3.49 -6.88
N MET A 120 -2.89 -2.62 -6.52
CA MET A 120 -3.21 -1.42 -7.30
C MET A 120 -2.35 -0.22 -6.90
N THR A 121 -2.15 0.71 -7.84
CA THR A 121 -1.53 2.01 -7.58
C THR A 121 -2.55 2.98 -6.97
N ASP A 122 -2.06 4.06 -6.38
CA ASP A 122 -2.93 5.12 -5.84
C ASP A 122 -3.85 5.71 -6.92
N ASP A 123 -3.32 6.04 -8.11
CA ASP A 123 -4.13 6.58 -9.21
C ASP A 123 -5.25 5.62 -9.64
N TYR A 124 -4.95 4.33 -9.70
CA TYR A 124 -5.94 3.32 -10.03
C TYR A 124 -7.01 3.21 -8.95
N PHE A 125 -6.64 3.29 -7.67
CA PHE A 125 -7.59 3.26 -6.57
C PHE A 125 -8.58 4.44 -6.66
N ILE A 126 -8.09 5.64 -7.03
CA ILE A 126 -8.95 6.82 -7.20
C ILE A 126 -9.90 6.67 -8.38
N ASP A 127 -9.40 6.20 -9.52
CA ASP A 127 -10.25 5.96 -10.69
C ASP A 127 -11.30 4.87 -10.40
N LEU A 128 -10.89 3.78 -9.73
CA LEU A 128 -11.79 2.72 -9.29
C LEU A 128 -12.87 3.23 -8.33
N TYR A 129 -12.52 4.06 -7.35
CA TYR A 129 -13.49 4.64 -6.43
C TYR A 129 -14.53 5.47 -7.19
N ASN A 130 -14.09 6.36 -8.08
CA ASN A 130 -14.99 7.21 -8.87
C ASN A 130 -15.88 6.38 -9.80
N TYR A 131 -15.38 5.28 -10.36
CA TYR A 131 -16.15 4.36 -11.18
C TYR A 131 -17.22 3.61 -10.38
N LEU A 132 -16.87 3.09 -9.20
CA LEU A 132 -17.78 2.32 -8.34
C LEU A 132 -18.80 3.21 -7.63
N PHE A 133 -18.42 4.45 -7.31
CA PHE A 133 -19.19 5.41 -6.52
C PHE A 133 -19.21 6.77 -7.24
N PRO A 134 -19.93 6.91 -8.36
CA PRO A 134 -19.98 8.17 -9.12
C PRO A 134 -20.56 9.35 -8.30
N ASP A 135 -21.46 9.04 -7.36
CA ASP A 135 -22.01 9.98 -6.38
C ASP A 135 -21.34 9.84 -4.99
N GLY A 136 -20.11 9.30 -4.96
CA GLY A 136 -19.33 9.09 -3.76
C GLY A 136 -19.08 10.38 -2.97
N LYS A 137 -19.07 10.26 -1.65
CA LYS A 137 -18.96 11.43 -0.75
C LYS A 137 -17.52 11.93 -0.59
N TYR A 138 -16.55 11.04 -0.77
CA TYR A 138 -15.14 11.30 -0.51
C TYR A 138 -14.42 11.67 -1.80
N LYS A 139 -13.53 12.65 -1.72
CA LYS A 139 -12.72 13.10 -2.85
C LYS A 139 -11.29 13.37 -2.40
N ILE A 140 -10.34 13.05 -3.26
CA ILE A 140 -8.96 13.51 -3.12
C ILE A 140 -8.75 14.64 -4.11
N GLU A 141 -8.36 15.80 -3.60
CA GLU A 141 -7.85 16.87 -4.45
C GLU A 141 -6.41 16.55 -4.84
N PHE A 142 -6.15 16.44 -6.14
CA PHE A 142 -4.79 16.33 -6.65
C PHE A 142 -4.07 17.66 -6.41
N ILE A 143 -2.93 17.60 -5.73
CA ILE A 143 -2.03 18.74 -5.57
C ILE A 143 -0.89 18.54 -6.58
N SER A 144 -0.80 19.44 -7.55
CA SER A 144 0.27 19.36 -8.55
C SER A 144 1.61 19.66 -7.92
N TYR A 145 2.63 18.90 -8.32
CA TYR A 145 4.03 19.20 -8.01
C TYR A 145 4.49 20.56 -8.53
N PHE A 146 3.73 21.17 -9.44
CA PHE A 146 4.01 22.47 -10.05
C PHE A 146 3.10 23.59 -9.55
N ASP A 147 2.20 23.35 -8.59
CA ASP A 147 1.26 24.37 -8.10
C ASP A 147 1.97 25.55 -7.40
N ASN A 148 3.23 25.38 -7.02
CA ASN A 148 4.06 26.39 -6.36
C ASN A 148 5.21 26.90 -7.25
N LEU A 149 5.12 26.73 -8.57
CA LEU A 149 6.08 27.26 -9.55
C LEU A 149 5.55 28.52 -10.27
#